data_AF-A0A963HCW1-F1
#
_entry.id   AF-A0A963HCW1-F1
#
_cell.length_a   1.000
_cell.length_b   1.000
_cell.length_c   1.000
_cell.angle_alpha   90.00
_cell.angle_beta   90.00
_cell.angle_gamma   90.00
#
_symmetry.space_group_name_H-M   'P 1'
#
loop_
_entity.id
_entity.type
_entity.pdbx_description
1 polymer ?
#
loop_
_entity_poly.entity_id
_entity_poly.type
_entity_poly.pdbx_seq_one_letter_code
_entity_poly.pdbx_strand_id
1 'polypeptide(L)'
;EKTDANTRAIFGDYISIYDIQRAVADKATVPIYYESRISRLALNAAALPKLDEEFDEITEAEEPAQKEKLKSKWAALEALVGDPGRLALIAADLVAHFEKRLEAMDGKAMIVCMSRRIAVALYQALITLRPDWASASDDEIEVEKGKTCVVKVVMTGSAEDGPDWQPHIRSKDKRRKLANRFKDSRDPFRIVIVRDMWLTGFDAPCLHTMYADKPMQGHGLMQAIARVNRVFRDKPGGLVVDYLGLADQLKRAVANYTENGGTGNATVDTAQAIALMREKHGIACDMLHHFKWNQWTTGKAADRLALIPAGQEHILAQEDGKKRWLQLVSELSRAFALCAASDEAAAIRDDVSFFQALQAALSKQGGGGRQTPDQIDAAVRQLVSKAITPAGQIIDVFTAAGLAKPDISILSDQFLAEVRGLKHKNVAAELLEKLLKGELKVRSRRNLVQSQLFSEKLKKTLNAYHNRAISTMQLLEELITLARELDAATRRGQDLGLSDDEVAFYDALAANESAVLAMGDERLRVIAAELISKVRQSVSIDWTLRESARARIRVLVKRILNRYGYPPDLQEEAVKTVLAQAELLSDAWAAA
;
A
#
# COMPACT_ATOMS: atom_id res chain seq x y z
N GLU A 1 37.76 5.46 16.11
CA GLU A 1 37.89 6.59 17.06
C GLU A 1 38.41 7.92 16.48
N LYS A 2 39.00 8.01 15.27
CA LYS A 2 39.66 9.25 14.82
C LYS A 2 38.77 10.35 14.21
N THR A 3 37.62 10.03 13.61
CA THR A 3 36.81 11.01 12.86
C THR A 3 35.83 11.80 13.74
N ASP A 4 35.13 11.14 14.67
CA ASP A 4 34.19 11.82 15.59
C ASP A 4 34.89 12.72 16.61
N ALA A 5 36.13 12.37 17.01
CA ALA A 5 36.96 13.21 17.85
C ALA A 5 37.24 14.58 17.19
N ASN A 6 37.33 14.63 15.86
CA ASN A 6 37.60 15.86 15.12
C ASN A 6 36.34 16.75 15.00
N THR A 7 35.15 16.17 14.81
CA THR A 7 33.90 16.96 14.78
C THR A 7 33.58 17.55 16.15
N ARG A 8 33.71 16.79 17.25
CA ARG A 8 33.50 17.33 18.61
C ARG A 8 34.56 18.33 19.02
N ALA A 9 35.81 18.14 18.59
CA ALA A 9 36.88 19.11 18.82
C ALA A 9 36.63 20.45 18.09
N ILE A 10 36.03 20.43 16.91
CA ILE A 10 35.74 21.64 16.12
C ILE A 10 34.42 22.30 16.54
N PHE A 11 33.36 21.53 16.77
CA PHE A 11 31.99 22.05 16.93
C PHE A 11 31.43 21.92 18.36
N GLY A 12 32.16 21.28 19.28
CA GLY A 12 31.69 21.00 20.64
C GLY A 12 30.78 19.76 20.71
N ASP A 13 30.11 19.60 21.85
CA ASP A 13 29.19 18.48 22.07
C ASP A 13 27.96 18.54 21.15
N TYR A 14 27.40 17.36 20.83
CA TYR A 14 26.19 17.29 20.04
C TYR A 14 25.00 17.94 20.77
N ILE A 15 24.36 18.93 20.13
CA ILE A 15 23.15 19.58 20.65
C ILE A 15 21.95 18.61 20.62
N SER A 16 21.88 17.75 19.61
CA SER A 16 20.84 16.74 19.44
C SER A 16 21.33 15.63 18.51
N ILE A 17 20.86 14.40 18.73
CA ILE A 17 21.16 13.23 17.90
C ILE A 17 19.85 12.63 17.41
N TYR A 18 19.73 12.46 16.10
CA TYR A 18 18.63 11.77 15.42
C TYR A 18 19.20 10.62 14.61
N ASP A 19 19.25 9.44 15.21
CA ASP A 19 19.87 8.26 14.63
C ASP A 19 18.97 7.52 13.62
N ILE A 20 19.53 6.48 12.99
CA ILE A 20 18.86 5.68 11.97
C ILE A 20 17.72 4.85 12.57
N GLN A 21 17.84 4.37 13.81
CA GLN A 21 16.79 3.57 14.45
C GLN A 21 15.55 4.43 14.71
N ARG A 22 15.75 5.64 15.24
CA ARG A 22 14.70 6.63 15.45
C ARG A 22 14.06 7.06 14.14
N ALA A 23 14.85 7.27 13.09
CA ALA A 23 14.34 7.57 11.76
C ALA A 23 13.44 6.44 11.20
N VAL A 24 13.78 5.17 11.44
CA VAL A 24 12.94 4.03 11.04
C VAL A 24 11.69 3.94 11.92
N ALA A 25 11.81 4.14 13.24
CA ALA A 25 10.68 4.11 14.18
C ALA A 25 9.65 5.21 13.86
N ASP A 26 10.12 6.41 13.53
CA ASP A 26 9.30 7.55 13.13
C ASP A 26 8.78 7.43 11.68
N LYS A 27 9.14 6.35 10.96
CA LYS A 27 8.83 6.13 9.53
C LYS A 27 9.34 7.26 8.63
N ALA A 28 10.39 7.97 9.04
CA ALA A 28 11.11 8.94 8.22
C ALA A 28 12.02 8.25 7.18
N THR A 29 12.49 7.04 7.50
CA THR A 29 13.20 6.13 6.60
C THR A 29 12.62 4.72 6.69
N VAL A 30 12.92 3.89 5.70
CA VAL A 30 12.60 2.46 5.72
C VAL A 30 13.81 1.64 6.18
N PRO A 31 13.64 0.46 6.80
CA PRO A 31 14.74 -0.38 7.23
C PRO A 31 15.64 -0.82 6.06
N ILE A 32 16.91 -1.10 6.38
CA ILE A 32 17.89 -1.65 5.43
C ILE A 32 18.09 -3.13 5.72
N TYR A 33 17.95 -3.94 4.66
CA TYR A 33 18.22 -5.37 4.67
C TYR A 33 19.55 -5.63 3.99
N TYR A 34 20.32 -6.55 4.53
CA TYR A 34 21.63 -6.89 4.00
C TYR A 34 21.66 -8.37 3.62
N GLU A 35 22.14 -8.65 2.41
CA GLU A 35 22.27 -10.00 1.86
C GLU A 35 23.69 -10.19 1.30
N SER A 36 24.43 -11.13 1.88
CA SER A 36 25.75 -11.52 1.36
C SER A 36 25.61 -12.63 0.31
N ARG A 37 26.26 -12.46 -0.84
CA ARG A 37 26.26 -13.45 -1.95
C ARG A 37 27.58 -14.18 -2.15
N ILE A 38 28.58 -13.92 -1.31
CA ILE A 38 29.90 -14.59 -1.37
C ILE A 38 29.75 -16.11 -1.36
N SER A 39 29.05 -16.64 -0.35
CA SER A 39 28.90 -18.08 -0.14
C SER A 39 28.11 -18.75 -1.26
N ARG A 40 27.09 -18.06 -1.80
CA ARG A 40 26.22 -18.56 -2.88
C ARG A 40 26.97 -18.69 -4.21
N LEU A 41 27.89 -17.77 -4.47
CA LEU A 41 28.68 -17.71 -5.71
C LEU A 41 30.04 -18.39 -5.59
N ALA A 42 30.32 -19.07 -4.48
CA ALA A 42 31.62 -19.69 -4.17
C ALA A 42 32.81 -18.71 -4.37
N LEU A 43 32.58 -17.42 -4.10
CA LEU A 43 33.62 -16.40 -4.23
C LEU A 43 34.61 -16.58 -3.08
N ASN A 44 35.91 -16.66 -3.40
CA ASN A 44 36.94 -16.87 -2.39
C ASN A 44 37.20 -15.57 -1.61
N ALA A 45 36.43 -15.34 -0.55
CA ALA A 45 36.61 -14.18 0.33
C ALA A 45 37.99 -14.14 1.00
N ALA A 46 38.66 -15.30 1.19
CA ALA A 46 40.01 -15.34 1.76
C ALA A 46 41.09 -14.82 0.80
N ALA A 47 40.79 -14.75 -0.51
CA ALA A 47 41.68 -14.15 -1.50
C ALA A 47 41.57 -12.61 -1.53
N LEU A 48 40.54 -12.03 -0.93
CA LEU A 48 40.39 -10.58 -0.82
C LEU A 48 41.30 -10.06 0.31
N PRO A 49 42.26 -9.16 0.04
CA PRO A 49 43.08 -8.55 1.09
C PRO A 49 42.19 -7.86 2.13
N LYS A 50 42.55 -8.01 3.41
CA LYS A 50 41.93 -7.24 4.50
C LYS A 50 42.16 -5.75 4.21
N LEU A 51 41.07 -5.00 4.13
CA LEU A 51 41.09 -3.57 3.88
C LEU A 51 41.52 -2.87 5.17
N ASP A 52 42.65 -2.16 5.13
CA ASP A 52 43.12 -1.31 6.24
C ASP A 52 42.24 -0.03 6.33
N GLU A 53 42.23 0.67 7.48
CA GLU A 53 41.46 1.92 7.67
C GLU A 53 41.87 3.02 6.66
N GLU A 54 43.10 2.97 6.13
CA GLU A 54 43.67 3.92 5.15
C GLU A 54 43.07 3.78 3.73
N PHE A 55 42.18 2.81 3.48
CA PHE A 55 41.65 2.53 2.13
C PHE A 55 40.49 3.46 1.68
N ASP A 56 39.83 4.13 2.62
CA ASP A 56 38.67 5.01 2.34
C ASP A 56 39.08 6.43 1.90
N GLU A 57 40.33 6.86 2.21
CA GLU A 57 40.84 8.22 2.00
C GLU A 57 41.69 8.38 0.72
N ILE A 58 41.57 7.46 -0.24
CA ILE A 58 42.15 7.66 -1.58
C ILE A 58 41.26 8.64 -2.37
N THR A 59 41.24 9.89 -1.92
CA THR A 59 40.96 11.06 -2.75
C THR A 59 42.29 11.52 -3.38
N GLU A 60 42.24 12.28 -4.47
CA GLU A 60 43.43 12.69 -5.23
C GLU A 60 44.49 13.47 -4.42
N ALA A 61 44.28 13.75 -3.12
CA ALA A 61 44.98 14.77 -2.33
C ALA A 61 46.11 14.29 -1.38
N GLU A 62 46.48 13.00 -1.27
CA GLU A 62 47.51 12.57 -0.29
C GLU A 62 48.98 12.55 -0.78
N GLU A 63 49.94 12.35 0.13
CA GLU A 63 51.40 12.38 -0.14
C GLU A 63 51.92 11.30 -1.12
N PRO A 64 52.97 11.59 -1.92
CA PRO A 64 53.39 10.76 -3.05
C PRO A 64 53.91 9.35 -2.69
N ALA A 65 54.51 9.15 -1.52
CA ALA A 65 55.12 7.86 -1.14
C ALA A 65 54.10 6.83 -0.59
N GLN A 66 53.11 7.27 0.19
CA GLN A 66 51.98 6.42 0.61
C GLN A 66 51.06 6.09 -0.57
N LYS A 67 50.89 7.04 -1.52
CA LYS A 67 50.17 6.82 -2.78
C LYS A 67 50.70 5.63 -3.58
N GLU A 68 52.01 5.40 -3.68
CA GLU A 68 52.54 4.29 -4.50
C GLU A 68 52.25 2.90 -3.90
N LYS A 69 52.44 2.70 -2.59
CA LYS A 69 52.11 1.42 -1.94
C LYS A 69 50.62 1.14 -1.99
N LEU A 70 49.78 2.14 -1.74
CA LEU A 70 48.32 2.01 -1.83
C LEU A 70 47.87 1.75 -3.28
N LYS A 71 48.49 2.38 -4.28
CA LYS A 71 48.25 2.10 -5.71
C LYS A 71 48.54 0.65 -6.09
N SER A 72 49.62 0.06 -5.59
CA SER A 72 49.97 -1.34 -5.91
C SER A 72 48.97 -2.34 -5.32
N LYS A 73 48.58 -2.16 -4.05
CA LYS A 73 47.53 -2.95 -3.39
C LYS A 73 46.17 -2.76 -4.09
N TRP A 74 45.85 -1.53 -4.47
CA TRP A 74 44.63 -1.19 -5.20
C TRP A 74 44.58 -1.86 -6.56
N ALA A 75 45.67 -1.84 -7.33
CA ALA A 75 45.75 -2.49 -8.63
C ALA A 75 45.59 -4.02 -8.53
N ALA A 76 46.21 -4.65 -7.53
CA ALA A 76 46.06 -6.08 -7.28
C ALA A 76 44.61 -6.46 -6.92
N LEU A 77 43.98 -5.68 -6.04
CA LEU A 77 42.57 -5.86 -5.67
C LEU A 77 41.65 -5.59 -6.86
N GLU A 78 41.90 -4.55 -7.66
CA GLU A 78 41.11 -4.25 -8.86
C GLU A 78 41.20 -5.36 -9.89
N ALA A 79 42.38 -5.97 -10.06
CA ALA A 79 42.57 -7.11 -10.96
C ALA A 79 41.74 -8.33 -10.51
N LEU A 80 41.71 -8.61 -9.20
CA LEU A 80 40.95 -9.72 -8.62
C LEU A 80 39.43 -9.48 -8.71
N VAL A 81 38.97 -8.29 -8.31
CA VAL A 81 37.54 -7.92 -8.35
C VAL A 81 37.03 -7.85 -9.79
N GLY A 82 37.86 -7.32 -10.69
CA GLY A 82 37.56 -7.16 -12.11
C GLY A 82 37.93 -8.35 -12.98
N ASP A 83 38.13 -9.53 -12.40
CA ASP A 83 38.32 -10.78 -13.16
C ASP A 83 37.10 -11.05 -14.05
N PRO A 84 37.26 -11.32 -15.37
CA PRO A 84 36.15 -11.52 -16.28
C PRO A 84 35.23 -12.69 -15.88
N GLY A 85 35.79 -13.78 -15.32
CA GLY A 85 35.02 -14.93 -14.87
C GLY A 85 34.13 -14.57 -13.67
N ARG A 86 34.69 -13.85 -12.69
CA ARG A 86 33.94 -13.29 -11.56
C ARG A 86 32.83 -12.33 -12.00
N LEU A 87 33.14 -11.40 -12.90
CA LEU A 87 32.16 -10.43 -13.40
C LEU A 87 31.01 -11.11 -14.16
N ALA A 88 31.29 -12.17 -14.91
CA ALA A 88 30.25 -12.96 -15.58
C ALA A 88 29.30 -13.65 -14.59
N LEU A 89 29.86 -14.23 -13.51
CA LEU A 89 29.06 -14.82 -12.43
C LEU A 89 28.18 -13.78 -11.73
N ILE A 90 28.74 -12.61 -11.40
CA ILE A 90 28.00 -11.50 -10.78
C ILE A 90 26.92 -10.98 -11.72
N ALA A 91 27.21 -10.81 -13.01
CA ALA A 91 26.23 -10.36 -13.99
C ALA A 91 25.04 -11.33 -14.09
N ALA A 92 25.31 -12.63 -14.16
CA ALA A 92 24.27 -13.66 -14.23
C ALA A 92 23.38 -13.66 -12.97
N ASP A 93 24.01 -13.59 -11.80
CA ASP A 93 23.31 -13.55 -10.52
C ASP A 93 22.49 -12.26 -10.35
N LEU A 94 23.06 -11.10 -10.72
CA LEU A 94 22.40 -9.81 -10.65
C LEU A 94 21.15 -9.75 -11.53
N VAL A 95 21.25 -10.23 -12.79
CA VAL A 95 20.11 -10.29 -13.71
C VAL A 95 19.01 -11.15 -13.10
N ALA A 96 19.33 -12.37 -12.67
CA ALA A 96 18.35 -13.29 -12.09
C ALA A 96 17.72 -12.73 -10.81
N HIS A 97 18.51 -12.12 -9.93
CA HIS A 97 18.04 -11.51 -8.69
C HIS A 97 17.14 -10.30 -8.96
N PHE A 98 17.56 -9.42 -9.86
CA PHE A 98 16.80 -8.21 -10.17
C PHE A 98 15.46 -8.52 -10.82
N GLU A 99 15.42 -9.46 -11.77
CA GLU A 99 14.19 -9.90 -12.42
C GLU A 99 13.20 -10.50 -11.40
N LYS A 100 13.65 -11.44 -10.55
CA LYS A 100 12.82 -11.98 -9.47
C LYS A 100 12.28 -10.91 -8.54
N ARG A 101 13.10 -9.89 -8.24
CA ARG A 101 12.68 -8.81 -7.36
C ARG A 101 11.66 -7.89 -8.02
N LEU A 102 11.78 -7.62 -9.32
CA LEU A 102 10.80 -6.86 -10.09
C LEU A 102 9.44 -7.57 -10.17
N GLU A 103 9.39 -8.91 -10.12
CA GLU A 103 8.12 -9.65 -9.99
C GLU A 103 7.38 -9.31 -8.68
N ALA A 104 8.12 -9.09 -7.59
CA ALA A 104 7.55 -8.82 -6.26
C ALA A 104 7.29 -7.32 -6.00
N MET A 105 8.18 -6.44 -6.45
CA MET A 105 8.05 -5.00 -6.26
C MET A 105 8.72 -4.20 -7.38
N ASP A 106 8.04 -3.14 -7.84
CA ASP A 106 8.65 -2.19 -8.77
C ASP A 106 9.73 -1.35 -8.07
N GLY A 107 10.80 -1.04 -8.80
CA GLY A 107 11.82 -0.13 -8.36
C GLY A 107 13.05 -0.15 -9.23
N LYS A 108 14.11 0.47 -8.71
CA LYS A 108 15.38 0.66 -9.42
C LYS A 108 16.54 0.10 -8.63
N ALA A 109 17.62 -0.21 -9.34
CA ALA A 109 18.85 -0.71 -8.78
C ALA A 109 20.05 0.19 -9.08
N MET A 110 20.98 0.24 -8.12
CA MET A 110 22.26 0.90 -8.24
C MET A 110 23.36 -0.13 -8.01
N ILE A 111 24.34 -0.17 -8.90
CA ILE A 111 25.49 -1.06 -8.82
C ILE A 111 26.71 -0.20 -8.52
N VAL A 112 27.39 -0.48 -7.42
CA VAL A 112 28.56 0.27 -6.96
C VAL A 112 29.80 -0.57 -7.24
N CYS A 113 30.58 -0.16 -8.24
CA CYS A 113 31.79 -0.86 -8.69
C CYS A 113 33.05 -0.21 -8.12
N MET A 114 34.09 -1.00 -7.90
CA MET A 114 35.39 -0.52 -7.40
C MET A 114 36.09 0.47 -8.35
N SER A 115 36.05 0.22 -9.66
CA SER A 115 36.73 1.04 -10.67
C SER A 115 35.86 1.33 -11.90
N ARG A 116 36.26 2.34 -12.68
CA ARG A 116 35.61 2.70 -13.95
C ARG A 116 35.70 1.57 -14.98
N ARG A 117 36.84 0.88 -15.03
CA ARG A 117 37.06 -0.31 -15.87
C ARG A 117 36.08 -1.42 -15.53
N ILE A 118 35.91 -1.71 -14.23
CA ILE A 118 34.98 -2.75 -13.75
C ILE A 118 33.53 -2.35 -14.08
N ALA A 119 33.17 -1.08 -13.93
CA ALA A 119 31.84 -0.60 -14.28
C ALA A 119 31.50 -0.83 -15.77
N VAL A 120 32.44 -0.54 -16.67
CA VAL A 120 32.26 -0.77 -18.12
C VAL A 120 32.24 -2.27 -18.44
N ALA A 121 33.15 -3.06 -17.84
CA ALA A 121 33.19 -4.51 -18.05
C ALA A 121 31.91 -5.20 -17.56
N LEU A 122 31.39 -4.80 -16.40
CA LEU A 122 30.12 -5.32 -15.87
C LEU A 122 28.93 -4.88 -16.73
N TYR A 123 28.93 -3.65 -17.25
CA TYR A 123 27.94 -3.23 -18.24
C TYR A 123 27.93 -4.17 -19.45
N GLN A 124 29.09 -4.43 -20.04
CA GLN A 124 29.22 -5.33 -21.19
C GLN A 124 28.73 -6.77 -20.86
N ALA A 125 29.07 -7.29 -19.68
CA ALA A 125 28.60 -8.59 -19.22
C ALA A 125 27.06 -8.64 -19.08
N LEU A 126 26.44 -7.58 -18.52
CA LEU A 126 24.99 -7.47 -18.41
C LEU A 126 24.31 -7.40 -19.78
N ILE A 127 24.84 -6.59 -20.70
CA ILE A 127 24.27 -6.46 -22.06
C ILE A 127 24.44 -7.75 -22.87
N THR A 128 25.52 -8.51 -22.63
CA THR A 128 25.69 -9.83 -23.26
C THR A 128 24.61 -10.81 -22.83
N LEU A 129 24.17 -10.76 -21.57
CA LEU A 129 23.09 -11.61 -21.03
C LEU A 129 21.68 -11.09 -21.36
N ARG A 130 21.53 -9.77 -21.51
CA ARG A 130 20.28 -9.07 -21.82
C ARG A 130 20.53 -7.93 -22.82
N PRO A 131 20.61 -8.23 -24.13
CA PRO A 131 20.88 -7.23 -25.16
C PRO A 131 19.84 -6.09 -25.19
N ASP A 132 18.60 -6.41 -24.88
CA ASP A 132 17.45 -5.52 -24.82
C ASP A 132 17.61 -4.40 -23.75
N TRP A 133 18.42 -4.64 -22.71
CA TRP A 133 18.72 -3.66 -21.65
C TRP A 133 19.74 -2.59 -22.07
N ALA A 134 20.30 -2.70 -23.28
CA ALA A 134 21.28 -1.76 -23.78
C ALA A 134 20.72 -0.33 -23.83
N SER A 135 21.54 0.62 -23.39
CA SER A 135 21.28 2.05 -23.56
C SER A 135 21.21 2.39 -25.05
N ALA A 136 20.32 3.32 -25.41
CA ALA A 136 20.36 3.91 -26.74
C ALA A 136 21.65 4.74 -26.92
N SER A 137 22.07 4.87 -28.18
CA SER A 137 23.10 5.83 -28.58
C SER A 137 22.72 7.22 -28.07
N ASP A 138 23.70 7.91 -27.50
CA ASP A 138 23.56 9.22 -26.87
C ASP A 138 22.39 9.42 -25.88
N ASP A 139 21.88 8.36 -25.24
CA ASP A 139 20.73 8.39 -24.31
C ASP A 139 19.43 8.91 -24.92
N GLU A 140 19.20 8.66 -26.22
CA GLU A 140 17.97 9.05 -26.92
C GLU A 140 16.71 8.48 -26.26
N ILE A 141 15.89 9.38 -25.68
CA ILE A 141 14.73 9.02 -24.87
C ILE A 141 13.67 8.29 -25.69
N GLU A 142 13.43 8.72 -26.93
CA GLU A 142 12.39 8.12 -27.78
C GLU A 142 12.73 6.68 -28.20
N VAL A 143 14.01 6.33 -28.33
CA VAL A 143 14.47 4.95 -28.63
C VAL A 143 14.31 4.04 -27.42
N GLU A 144 14.48 4.58 -26.21
CA GLU A 144 14.34 3.83 -24.96
C GLU A 144 12.88 3.69 -24.53
N LYS A 145 11.99 4.49 -25.11
CA LYS A 145 10.56 4.52 -24.80
C LYS A 145 9.93 3.16 -25.14
N GLY A 146 9.28 2.56 -24.14
CA GLY A 146 8.66 1.23 -24.28
C GLY A 146 9.57 0.07 -23.92
N LYS A 147 10.87 0.29 -23.66
CA LYS A 147 11.71 -0.73 -23.02
C LYS A 147 11.26 -0.98 -21.58
N THR A 148 11.43 -2.21 -21.12
CA THR A 148 11.14 -2.60 -19.72
C THR A 148 12.27 -2.22 -18.78
N CYS A 149 13.52 -2.31 -19.26
CA CYS A 149 14.72 -2.01 -18.50
C CYS A 149 15.80 -1.42 -19.42
N VAL A 150 16.53 -0.43 -18.93
CA VAL A 150 17.73 0.15 -19.53
C VAL A 150 18.79 0.29 -18.44
N VAL A 151 20.01 -0.16 -18.77
CA VAL A 151 21.20 -0.04 -17.91
C VAL A 151 22.06 1.12 -18.43
N LYS A 152 22.60 1.95 -17.52
CA LYS A 152 23.59 2.97 -17.90
C LYS A 152 24.72 3.06 -16.87
N VAL A 153 25.94 3.29 -17.36
CA VAL A 153 27.09 3.63 -16.54
C VAL A 153 27.14 5.15 -16.37
N VAL A 154 27.28 5.62 -15.12
CA VAL A 154 27.47 7.04 -14.81
C VAL A 154 28.82 7.21 -14.11
N MET A 155 29.76 7.81 -14.85
CA MET A 155 31.12 8.05 -14.37
C MET A 155 31.67 9.39 -14.89
N THR A 156 32.77 9.83 -14.28
CA THR A 156 33.60 10.94 -14.77
C THR A 156 34.56 10.44 -15.85
N GLY A 157 34.80 11.29 -16.85
CA GLY A 157 35.78 11.03 -17.90
C GLY A 157 37.16 11.61 -17.59
N SER A 158 38.18 11.03 -18.19
CA SER A 158 39.57 11.47 -18.23
C SER A 158 40.08 11.47 -19.68
N ALA A 159 41.14 12.24 -19.96
CA ALA A 159 41.77 12.30 -21.28
C ALA A 159 42.43 10.97 -21.69
N GLU A 160 42.72 10.10 -20.72
CA GLU A 160 43.36 8.79 -20.93
C GLU A 160 42.35 7.66 -21.20
N ASP A 161 41.05 7.96 -21.22
CA ASP A 161 40.01 6.92 -21.34
C ASP A 161 39.90 6.39 -22.79
N GLY A 162 39.94 5.06 -22.92
CA GLY A 162 39.84 4.35 -24.19
C GLY A 162 38.47 4.46 -24.88
N PRO A 163 38.36 3.99 -26.13
CA PRO A 163 37.16 4.13 -26.96
C PRO A 163 35.91 3.50 -26.32
N ASP A 164 36.05 2.37 -25.61
CA ASP A 164 34.93 1.66 -24.98
C ASP A 164 34.27 2.45 -23.84
N TRP A 165 34.93 3.50 -23.34
CA TRP A 165 34.46 4.30 -22.21
C TRP A 165 33.71 5.55 -22.69
N GLN A 166 34.02 6.02 -23.89
CA GLN A 166 33.43 7.24 -24.49
C GLN A 166 31.89 7.24 -24.50
N PRO A 167 31.18 6.12 -24.78
CA PRO A 167 29.71 6.11 -24.74
C PRO A 167 29.10 6.46 -23.37
N HIS A 168 29.88 6.27 -22.30
CA HIS A 168 29.48 6.47 -20.92
C HIS A 168 29.94 7.82 -20.34
N ILE A 169 30.82 8.55 -21.05
CA ILE A 169 31.31 9.86 -20.63
C ILE A 169 30.37 10.94 -21.14
N ARG A 170 29.68 11.62 -20.22
CA ARG A 170 28.66 12.63 -20.54
C ARG A 170 28.98 13.99 -19.95
N SER A 171 28.48 15.06 -20.57
CA SER A 171 28.61 16.43 -20.03
C SER A 171 27.85 16.59 -18.70
N LYS A 172 28.14 17.66 -17.95
CA LYS A 172 27.45 17.95 -16.68
C LYS A 172 25.93 18.07 -16.86
N ASP A 173 25.48 18.67 -17.96
CA ASP A 173 24.06 18.80 -18.29
C ASP A 173 23.41 17.44 -18.59
N LYS A 174 24.05 16.62 -19.44
CA LYS A 174 23.57 15.27 -19.76
C LYS A 174 23.49 14.38 -18.50
N ARG A 175 24.48 14.45 -17.61
CA ARG A 175 24.43 13.73 -16.32
C ARG A 175 23.28 14.20 -15.43
N ARG A 176 22.96 15.50 -15.41
CA ARG A 176 21.80 16.04 -14.68
C ARG A 176 20.48 15.51 -15.25
N LYS A 177 20.36 15.42 -16.57
CA LYS A 177 19.20 14.83 -17.24
C LYS A 177 19.04 13.35 -16.88
N LEU A 178 20.13 12.57 -16.91
CA LEU A 178 20.12 11.17 -16.45
C LEU A 178 19.70 11.02 -14.99
N ALA A 179 20.20 11.90 -14.11
CA ALA A 179 19.80 11.91 -12.70
C ALA A 179 18.28 12.13 -12.54
N ASN A 180 17.69 13.06 -13.30
CA ASN A 180 16.25 13.29 -13.28
C ASN A 180 15.45 12.10 -13.83
N ARG A 181 15.91 11.51 -14.93
CA ARG A 181 15.31 10.30 -15.51
C ARG A 181 15.34 9.13 -14.53
N PHE A 182 16.47 8.92 -13.86
CA PHE A 182 16.60 7.85 -12.88
C PHE A 182 15.65 8.04 -11.68
N LYS A 183 15.35 9.27 -11.27
CA LYS A 183 14.38 9.54 -10.20
C LYS A 183 12.93 9.21 -10.57
N ASP A 184 12.55 9.26 -11.85
CA ASP A 184 11.20 8.90 -12.28
C ASP A 184 11.03 7.37 -12.28
N SER A 185 10.16 6.85 -11.39
CA SER A 185 9.82 5.43 -11.29
C SER A 185 9.25 4.83 -12.58
N ARG A 186 8.73 5.64 -13.51
CA ARG A 186 8.15 5.15 -14.78
C ARG A 186 9.16 5.11 -15.91
N ASP A 187 10.32 5.75 -15.75
CA ASP A 187 11.36 5.77 -16.79
C ASP A 187 11.98 4.36 -16.94
N PRO A 188 12.21 3.89 -18.17
CA PRO A 188 12.84 2.60 -18.45
C PRO A 188 14.29 2.50 -17.94
N PHE A 189 14.94 3.61 -17.58
CA PHE A 189 16.24 3.61 -16.93
C PHE A 189 16.14 3.06 -15.50
N ARG A 190 16.31 1.74 -15.36
CA ARG A 190 16.07 0.96 -14.14
C ARG A 190 17.34 0.63 -13.36
N ILE A 191 18.49 0.50 -14.02
CA ILE A 191 19.75 0.11 -13.40
C ILE A 191 20.84 1.13 -13.71
N VAL A 192 21.46 1.70 -12.68
CA VAL A 192 22.65 2.55 -12.85
C VAL A 192 23.89 1.85 -12.30
N ILE A 193 25.00 1.91 -13.04
CA ILE A 193 26.32 1.47 -12.58
C ILE A 193 27.16 2.71 -12.27
N VAL A 194 27.73 2.79 -11.07
CA VAL A 194 28.54 3.92 -10.59
C VAL A 194 29.82 3.46 -9.92
N ARG A 195 30.82 4.34 -9.87
CA ARG A 195 32.04 4.16 -9.05
C ARG A 195 31.98 5.02 -7.79
N ASP A 196 31.92 6.36 -7.93
CA ASP A 196 31.68 7.29 -6.80
C ASP A 196 30.48 8.22 -7.03
N MET A 197 30.08 8.41 -8.29
CA MET A 197 28.97 9.29 -8.61
C MET A 197 27.71 8.77 -7.92
N TRP A 198 26.91 9.70 -7.39
CA TRP A 198 25.62 9.42 -6.76
C TRP A 198 25.68 8.62 -5.44
N LEU A 199 26.88 8.35 -4.90
CA LEU A 199 27.03 7.87 -3.53
C LEU A 199 26.79 8.98 -2.51
N THR A 200 27.03 10.24 -2.88
CA THR A 200 26.75 11.44 -2.07
C THR A 200 25.79 12.40 -2.79
N GLY A 201 24.88 13.02 -2.03
CA GLY A 201 23.97 14.08 -2.51
C GLY A 201 22.89 13.67 -3.52
N PHE A 202 22.92 12.44 -4.05
CA PHE A 202 21.88 11.92 -4.93
C PHE A 202 20.75 11.27 -4.12
N ASP A 203 19.52 11.54 -4.55
CA ASP A 203 18.31 11.07 -3.89
C ASP A 203 17.30 10.57 -4.92
N ALA A 204 17.00 9.27 -4.86
CA ALA A 204 16.03 8.58 -5.71
C ALA A 204 15.17 7.66 -4.83
N PRO A 205 14.00 8.12 -4.35
CA PRO A 205 13.16 7.35 -3.44
C PRO A 205 12.75 5.95 -3.97
N CYS A 206 12.57 5.84 -5.29
CA CYS A 206 12.25 4.61 -6.01
C CYS A 206 13.41 3.60 -6.10
N LEU A 207 14.63 3.98 -5.66
CA LEU A 207 15.76 3.06 -5.56
C LEU A 207 15.51 2.09 -4.41
N HIS A 208 15.43 0.80 -4.75
CA HIS A 208 15.08 -0.23 -3.80
C HIS A 208 16.23 -1.21 -3.51
N THR A 209 17.25 -1.26 -4.38
CA THR A 209 18.36 -2.22 -4.27
C THR A 209 19.68 -1.55 -4.60
N MET A 210 20.69 -1.85 -3.79
CA MET A 210 22.08 -1.54 -4.06
C MET A 210 22.85 -2.86 -4.18
N TYR A 211 23.55 -3.04 -5.29
CA TYR A 211 24.52 -4.11 -5.47
C TYR A 211 25.91 -3.54 -5.20
N ALA A 212 26.55 -4.00 -4.14
CA ALA A 212 27.88 -3.55 -3.74
C ALA A 212 28.94 -4.53 -4.27
N ASP A 213 29.77 -4.03 -5.17
CA ASP A 213 31.00 -4.66 -5.64
C ASP A 213 32.18 -3.67 -5.52
N LYS A 214 32.19 -2.96 -4.39
CA LYS A 214 33.22 -1.99 -4.02
C LYS A 214 33.58 -2.13 -2.53
N PRO A 215 34.87 -2.20 -2.18
CA PRO A 215 35.35 -2.01 -0.81
C PRO A 215 34.87 -0.67 -0.23
N MET A 216 34.13 -0.69 0.88
CA MET A 216 33.63 0.52 1.55
C MET A 216 33.60 0.31 3.06
N GLN A 217 33.92 1.35 3.83
CA GLN A 217 33.83 1.32 5.29
C GLN A 217 33.30 2.66 5.85
N GLY A 218 33.15 2.73 7.18
CA GLY A 218 32.81 3.95 7.92
C GLY A 218 31.67 4.78 7.33
N HIS A 219 31.91 6.09 7.19
CA HIS A 219 30.93 7.06 6.70
C HIS A 219 30.58 6.84 5.22
N GLY A 220 31.55 6.43 4.39
CA GLY A 220 31.34 6.19 2.96
C GLY A 220 30.35 5.05 2.72
N LEU A 221 30.48 3.95 3.49
CA LEU A 221 29.54 2.84 3.48
C LEU A 221 28.13 3.28 3.90
N MET A 222 28.02 4.03 5.00
CA MET A 222 26.72 4.51 5.48
C MET A 222 26.02 5.44 4.49
N GLN A 223 26.76 6.33 3.84
CA GLN A 223 26.23 7.23 2.81
C GLN A 223 25.75 6.47 1.57
N ALA A 224 26.46 5.40 1.19
CA ALA A 224 26.07 4.55 0.07
C ALA A 224 24.78 3.78 0.39
N ILE A 225 24.75 3.01 1.49
CA ILE A 225 23.57 2.19 1.84
C ILE A 225 22.32 3.04 2.14
N ALA A 226 22.49 4.27 2.64
CA ALA A 226 21.38 5.19 2.86
C ALA A 226 20.67 5.61 1.55
N ARG A 227 21.23 5.33 0.37
CA ARG A 227 20.54 5.60 -0.91
C ARG A 227 19.28 4.75 -1.08
N VAL A 228 19.22 3.56 -0.47
CA VAL A 228 18.06 2.65 -0.61
C VAL A 228 17.00 2.81 0.50
N ASN A 229 17.26 3.61 1.53
CA ASN A 229 16.43 3.67 2.75
C ASN A 229 15.36 4.79 2.75
N ARG A 230 15.17 5.49 1.63
CA ARG A 230 14.14 6.52 1.49
C ARG A 230 12.73 5.93 1.46
N VAL A 231 11.77 6.58 2.10
CA VAL A 231 10.35 6.20 2.02
C VAL A 231 9.83 6.45 0.61
N PHE A 232 9.20 5.44 0.02
CA PHE A 232 8.59 5.54 -1.31
C PHE A 232 7.47 4.52 -1.45
N ARG A 233 6.22 4.98 -1.53
CA ARG A 233 5.03 4.12 -1.60
C ARG A 233 5.08 3.02 -0.53
N ASP A 234 4.75 1.78 -0.90
CA ASP A 234 4.79 0.60 -0.04
C ASP A 234 6.18 -0.06 0.04
N LYS A 235 7.28 0.65 -0.26
CA LYS A 235 8.62 0.06 -0.17
C LYS A 235 8.86 -0.44 1.26
N PRO A 236 8.98 -1.77 1.49
CA PRO A 236 9.08 -2.31 2.84
C PRO A 236 10.46 -2.08 3.46
N GLY A 237 11.47 -1.85 2.62
CA GLY A 237 12.86 -1.66 3.00
C GLY A 237 13.75 -1.47 1.78
N GLY A 238 14.96 -0.96 2.02
CA GLY A 238 16.06 -0.99 1.05
C GLY A 238 16.85 -2.29 1.18
N LEU A 239 17.28 -2.88 0.07
CA LEU A 239 18.11 -4.09 0.06
C LEU A 239 19.53 -3.77 -0.40
N VAL A 240 20.53 -4.19 0.37
CA VAL A 240 21.95 -4.14 0.00
C VAL A 240 22.41 -5.56 -0.25
N VAL A 241 22.71 -5.86 -1.51
CA VAL A 241 23.28 -7.13 -1.97
C VAL A 241 24.78 -6.97 -2.10
N ASP A 242 25.55 -7.82 -1.44
CA ASP A 242 26.99 -7.66 -1.34
C ASP A 242 27.76 -8.84 -1.93
N TYR A 243 28.65 -8.52 -2.87
CA TYR A 243 29.51 -9.46 -3.59
C TYR A 243 30.97 -9.49 -3.08
N LEU A 244 31.33 -8.67 -2.09
CA LEU A 244 32.69 -8.54 -1.56
C LEU A 244 32.83 -8.88 -0.07
N GLY A 245 31.76 -8.80 0.72
CA GLY A 245 31.82 -9.16 2.15
C GLY A 245 32.05 -7.99 3.07
N LEU A 246 31.21 -6.98 2.95
CA LEU A 246 31.10 -5.78 3.75
C LEU A 246 30.36 -6.01 5.09
N ALA A 247 30.00 -7.24 5.46
CA ALA A 247 29.17 -7.52 6.64
C ALA A 247 29.77 -6.95 7.94
N ASP A 248 31.07 -7.14 8.15
CA ASP A 248 31.74 -6.66 9.37
C ASP A 248 31.91 -5.14 9.35
N GLN A 249 32.21 -4.57 8.20
CA GLN A 249 32.29 -3.12 7.99
C GLN A 249 30.93 -2.47 8.22
N LEU A 250 29.84 -3.10 7.77
CA LEU A 250 28.48 -2.64 7.96
C LEU A 250 28.07 -2.70 9.42
N LYS A 251 28.39 -3.78 10.13
CA LYS A 251 28.15 -3.89 11.58
C LYS A 251 28.87 -2.78 12.35
N ARG A 252 30.15 -2.55 12.06
CA ARG A 252 30.96 -1.48 12.69
C ARG A 252 30.42 -0.10 12.35
N ALA A 253 30.08 0.13 11.09
CA ALA A 253 29.55 1.41 10.64
C ALA A 253 28.22 1.72 11.32
N VAL A 254 27.29 0.76 11.39
CA VAL A 254 26.03 0.91 12.13
C VAL A 254 26.26 1.16 13.62
N ALA A 255 27.18 0.41 14.25
CA ALA A 255 27.48 0.55 15.67
C ALA A 255 27.86 2.00 16.05
N ASN A 256 28.76 2.63 15.28
CA ASN A 256 29.19 4.01 15.50
C ASN A 256 28.04 5.04 15.45
N TYR A 257 26.96 4.76 14.70
CA TYR A 257 25.78 5.64 14.62
C TYR A 257 24.69 5.30 15.65
N THR A 258 24.86 4.23 16.42
CA THR A 258 23.91 3.75 17.45
C THR A 258 24.46 3.83 18.88
N GLU A 259 25.75 4.12 19.04
CA GLU A 259 26.50 4.06 20.31
C GLU A 259 26.08 5.07 21.40
N ASN A 260 25.19 6.03 21.12
CA ASN A 260 24.67 6.96 22.12
C ASN A 260 23.24 6.61 22.62
N GLY A 261 22.90 5.31 22.70
CA GLY A 261 21.75 4.83 23.48
C GLY A 261 20.73 3.91 22.79
N GLY A 262 20.98 3.44 21.56
CA GLY A 262 20.06 2.57 20.83
C GLY A 262 20.56 1.12 20.72
N THR A 263 20.07 0.20 21.56
CA THR A 263 20.46 -1.22 21.60
C THR A 263 19.95 -2.10 20.43
N GLY A 264 19.68 -1.51 19.25
CA GLY A 264 19.12 -2.20 18.09
C GLY A 264 20.08 -2.48 16.94
N ASN A 265 19.94 -3.64 16.29
CA ASN A 265 20.56 -3.89 14.98
C ASN A 265 19.84 -3.04 13.91
N ALA A 266 20.50 -2.03 13.33
CA ALA A 266 19.90 -1.22 12.25
C ALA A 266 19.80 -1.93 10.89
N THR A 267 20.37 -3.15 10.81
CA THR A 267 20.29 -4.02 9.63
C THR A 267 19.56 -5.30 10.02
N VAL A 268 18.48 -5.61 9.30
CA VAL A 268 17.75 -6.86 9.47
C VAL A 268 18.34 -7.86 8.48
N ASP A 269 18.83 -8.98 8.99
CA ASP A 269 19.33 -10.09 8.18
C ASP A 269 18.17 -10.65 7.32
N THR A 270 18.40 -10.86 6.03
CA THR A 270 17.45 -11.54 5.14
C THR A 270 16.98 -12.88 5.73
N ALA A 271 17.81 -13.57 6.51
CA ALA A 271 17.42 -14.78 7.24
C ALA A 271 16.24 -14.55 8.21
N GLN A 272 16.18 -13.38 8.87
CA GLN A 272 15.06 -13.03 9.74
C GLN A 272 13.79 -12.74 8.93
N ALA A 273 13.93 -12.09 7.76
CA ALA A 273 12.81 -11.89 6.85
C ALA A 273 12.26 -13.22 6.33
N ILE A 274 13.13 -14.19 6.00
CA ILE A 274 12.75 -15.55 5.60
C ILE A 274 12.07 -16.28 6.76
N ALA A 275 12.59 -16.17 7.99
CA ALA A 275 11.98 -16.79 9.17
C ALA A 275 10.57 -16.24 9.42
N LEU A 276 10.41 -14.91 9.39
CA LEU A 276 9.11 -14.26 9.53
C LEU A 276 8.16 -14.64 8.39
N MET A 277 8.65 -14.69 7.15
CA MET A 277 7.86 -15.13 6.00
C MET A 277 7.35 -16.56 6.20
N ARG A 278 8.21 -17.50 6.61
CA ARG A 278 7.83 -18.90 6.88
C ARG A 278 6.84 -19.02 8.03
N GLU A 279 7.04 -18.27 9.12
CA GLU A 279 6.11 -18.23 10.25
C GLU A 279 4.71 -17.77 9.79
N LYS A 280 4.64 -16.64 9.08
CA LYS A 280 3.37 -16.07 8.62
C LYS A 280 2.71 -16.94 7.55
N HIS A 281 3.49 -17.57 6.68
CA HIS A 281 3.00 -18.56 5.72
C HIS A 281 2.41 -19.79 6.44
N GLY A 282 3.06 -20.29 7.48
CA GLY A 282 2.55 -21.38 8.32
C GLY A 282 1.21 -21.02 8.97
N ILE A 283 1.11 -19.85 9.61
CA ILE A 283 -0.15 -19.37 10.21
C ILE A 283 -1.25 -19.22 9.15
N ALA A 284 -0.91 -18.78 7.93
CA ALA A 284 -1.88 -18.65 6.85
C ALA A 284 -2.39 -20.03 6.37
N CYS A 285 -1.49 -21.02 6.30
CA CYS A 285 -1.85 -22.41 6.03
C CYS A 285 -2.74 -22.99 7.15
N ASP A 286 -2.44 -22.70 8.41
CA ASP A 286 -3.23 -23.14 9.57
C ASP A 286 -4.64 -22.52 9.56
N MET A 287 -4.74 -21.24 9.20
CA MET A 287 -6.04 -20.58 9.01
C MET A 287 -6.83 -21.12 7.82
N LEU A 288 -6.19 -21.82 6.88
CA LEU A 288 -6.84 -22.52 5.79
C LEU A 288 -6.86 -24.04 6.01
N HIS A 289 -6.59 -24.51 7.23
CA HIS A 289 -6.55 -25.93 7.51
C HIS A 289 -7.89 -26.60 7.14
N HIS A 290 -7.81 -27.75 6.45
CA HIS A 290 -8.94 -28.43 5.79
C HIS A 290 -9.54 -27.76 4.53
N PHE A 291 -9.10 -26.57 4.14
CA PHE A 291 -9.40 -26.00 2.83
C PHE A 291 -8.35 -26.43 1.81
N LYS A 292 -8.75 -27.00 0.66
CA LYS A 292 -7.82 -27.42 -0.38
C LYS A 292 -7.69 -26.34 -1.46
N TRP A 293 -6.59 -25.58 -1.43
CA TRP A 293 -6.33 -24.52 -2.43
C TRP A 293 -5.37 -24.94 -3.56
N ASN A 294 -4.91 -26.20 -3.62
CA ASN A 294 -3.97 -26.70 -4.64
C ASN A 294 -4.45 -26.51 -6.09
N GLN A 295 -5.77 -26.36 -6.29
CA GLN A 295 -6.34 -26.05 -7.61
C GLN A 295 -6.00 -24.62 -8.09
N TRP A 296 -5.47 -23.76 -7.23
CA TRP A 296 -4.98 -22.43 -7.61
C TRP A 296 -3.84 -22.50 -8.62
N THR A 297 -2.92 -23.45 -8.46
CA THR A 297 -1.78 -23.64 -9.36
C THR A 297 -2.10 -24.62 -10.49
N THR A 298 -2.89 -25.67 -10.20
CA THR A 298 -3.11 -26.80 -11.12
C THR A 298 -4.43 -26.74 -11.90
N GLY A 299 -5.41 -25.97 -11.45
CA GLY A 299 -6.76 -25.93 -12.02
C GLY A 299 -6.91 -25.00 -13.23
N LYS A 300 -8.04 -25.14 -13.96
CA LYS A 300 -8.40 -24.23 -15.05
C LYS A 300 -8.81 -22.87 -14.49
N ALA A 301 -8.83 -21.83 -15.33
CA ALA A 301 -9.19 -20.48 -14.91
C ALA A 301 -10.51 -20.42 -14.13
N ALA A 302 -11.56 -21.12 -14.58
CA ALA A 302 -12.84 -21.19 -13.88
C ALA A 302 -12.74 -21.80 -12.47
N ASP A 303 -11.96 -22.87 -12.31
CA ASP A 303 -11.77 -23.56 -11.02
C ASP A 303 -11.00 -22.67 -10.03
N ARG A 304 -9.97 -21.96 -10.52
CA ARG A 304 -9.20 -20.99 -9.72
C ARG A 304 -10.08 -19.86 -9.19
N LEU A 305 -11.04 -19.40 -9.99
CA LEU A 305 -11.97 -18.35 -9.59
C LEU A 305 -13.02 -18.85 -8.60
N ALA A 306 -13.47 -20.10 -8.73
CA ALA A 306 -14.40 -20.71 -7.79
C ALA A 306 -13.79 -20.93 -6.39
N LEU A 307 -12.46 -21.02 -6.27
CA LEU A 307 -11.78 -21.12 -4.98
C LEU A 307 -11.91 -19.86 -4.13
N ILE A 308 -12.04 -18.68 -4.73
CA ILE A 308 -12.03 -17.41 -4.00
C ILE A 308 -13.27 -17.30 -3.08
N PRO A 309 -14.52 -17.46 -3.56
CA PRO A 309 -15.69 -17.46 -2.66
C PRO A 309 -15.66 -18.56 -1.60
N ALA A 310 -15.16 -19.75 -1.95
CA ALA A 310 -15.05 -20.86 -1.02
C ALA A 310 -14.01 -20.60 0.09
N GLY A 311 -12.89 -19.96 -0.26
CA GLY A 311 -11.89 -19.50 0.69
C GLY A 311 -12.42 -18.37 1.58
N GLN A 312 -13.21 -17.44 1.03
CA GLN A 312 -13.84 -16.39 1.83
C GLN A 312 -14.78 -16.97 2.87
N GLU A 313 -15.62 -17.93 2.48
CA GLU A 313 -16.50 -18.65 3.40
C GLU A 313 -15.73 -19.32 4.54
N HIS A 314 -14.61 -19.99 4.20
CA HIS A 314 -13.78 -20.66 5.19
C HIS A 314 -13.15 -19.70 6.21
N ILE A 315 -12.67 -18.54 5.74
CA ILE A 315 -12.09 -17.51 6.61
C ILE A 315 -13.17 -16.80 7.43
N LEU A 316 -14.32 -16.46 6.83
CA LEU A 316 -15.40 -15.76 7.52
C LEU A 316 -16.12 -16.64 8.55
N ALA A 317 -16.08 -17.96 8.41
CA ALA A 317 -16.59 -18.90 9.39
C ALA A 317 -15.76 -18.93 10.70
N GLN A 318 -14.54 -18.39 10.69
CA GLN A 318 -13.66 -18.36 11.86
C GLN A 318 -13.84 -17.08 12.67
N GLU A 319 -13.58 -17.17 13.97
CA GLU A 319 -13.59 -16.02 14.87
C GLU A 319 -12.54 -14.98 14.47
N ASP A 320 -12.99 -13.73 14.28
CA ASP A 320 -12.20 -12.61 13.78
C ASP A 320 -11.42 -12.92 12.48
N GLY A 321 -11.86 -13.92 11.71
CA GLY A 321 -11.11 -14.49 10.61
C GLY A 321 -10.74 -13.46 9.55
N LYS A 322 -11.66 -12.57 9.19
CA LYS A 322 -11.40 -11.47 8.24
C LYS A 322 -10.27 -10.55 8.73
N LYS A 323 -10.37 -10.03 9.95
CA LYS A 323 -9.39 -9.08 10.51
C LYS A 323 -8.01 -9.73 10.62
N ARG A 324 -7.96 -10.96 11.14
CA ARG A 324 -6.74 -11.76 11.25
C ARG A 324 -6.11 -12.02 9.89
N TRP A 325 -6.91 -12.44 8.91
CA TRP A 325 -6.44 -12.71 7.54
C TRP A 325 -5.85 -11.47 6.87
N LEU A 326 -6.57 -10.34 6.94
CA LEU A 326 -6.09 -9.08 6.35
C LEU A 326 -4.74 -8.65 6.93
N GLN A 327 -4.58 -8.73 8.25
CA GLN A 327 -3.32 -8.40 8.92
C GLN A 327 -2.20 -9.39 8.54
N LEU A 328 -2.49 -10.69 8.64
CA LEU A 328 -1.54 -11.76 8.38
C LEU A 328 -0.97 -11.70 6.97
N VAL A 329 -1.84 -11.59 5.95
CA VAL A 329 -1.41 -11.54 4.54
C VAL A 329 -0.63 -10.26 4.23
N SER A 330 -0.93 -9.15 4.92
CA SER A 330 -0.15 -7.91 4.81
C SER A 330 1.26 -8.06 5.41
N GLU A 331 1.39 -8.69 6.57
CA GLU A 331 2.68 -9.03 7.18
C GLU A 331 3.49 -9.99 6.29
N LEU A 332 2.86 -11.07 5.83
CA LEU A 332 3.47 -12.05 4.93
C LEU A 332 3.94 -11.41 3.62
N SER A 333 3.12 -10.58 2.98
CA SER A 333 3.46 -9.93 1.70
C SER A 333 4.65 -8.98 1.84
N ARG A 334 4.77 -8.28 2.98
CA ARG A 334 5.92 -7.44 3.28
C ARG A 334 7.18 -8.28 3.46
N ALA A 335 7.11 -9.34 4.26
CA ALA A 335 8.24 -10.26 4.47
C ALA A 335 8.68 -10.92 3.16
N PHE A 336 7.73 -11.37 2.33
CA PHE A 336 7.98 -11.95 1.01
C PHE A 336 8.70 -10.98 0.07
N ALA A 337 8.24 -9.74 -0.03
CA ALA A 337 8.87 -8.73 -0.90
C ALA A 337 10.34 -8.43 -0.53
N LEU A 338 10.71 -8.63 0.73
CA LEU A 338 12.06 -8.41 1.24
C LEU A 338 13.01 -9.56 0.90
N CYS A 339 12.52 -10.78 0.78
CA CYS A 339 13.32 -11.98 0.48
C CYS A 339 12.88 -12.68 -0.81
N ALA A 340 12.20 -11.98 -1.72
CA ALA A 340 11.55 -12.55 -2.91
C ALA A 340 12.49 -13.33 -3.84
N ALA A 341 13.79 -13.04 -3.80
CA ALA A 341 14.79 -13.71 -4.61
C ALA A 341 15.43 -14.94 -3.94
N SER A 342 15.07 -15.25 -2.70
CA SER A 342 15.45 -16.48 -2.00
C SER A 342 14.73 -17.70 -2.57
N ASP A 343 15.33 -18.87 -2.42
CA ASP A 343 14.74 -20.12 -2.90
C ASP A 343 13.52 -20.51 -2.03
N GLU A 344 13.53 -20.10 -0.76
CA GLU A 344 12.41 -20.20 0.17
C GLU A 344 11.20 -19.40 -0.27
N ALA A 345 11.39 -18.15 -0.70
CA ALA A 345 10.30 -17.33 -1.22
C ALA A 345 9.77 -17.91 -2.54
N ALA A 346 10.67 -18.40 -3.41
CA ALA A 346 10.25 -19.03 -4.66
C ALA A 346 9.32 -20.23 -4.43
N ALA A 347 9.53 -21.01 -3.36
CA ALA A 347 8.74 -22.19 -3.02
C ALA A 347 7.30 -21.87 -2.59
N ILE A 348 7.07 -20.73 -1.93
CA ILE A 348 5.75 -20.33 -1.41
C ILE A 348 5.05 -19.26 -2.26
N ARG A 349 5.66 -18.84 -3.37
CA ARG A 349 5.18 -17.74 -4.23
C ARG A 349 3.73 -17.93 -4.65
N ASP A 350 3.38 -19.14 -5.05
CA ASP A 350 2.03 -19.45 -5.53
C ASP A 350 1.00 -19.38 -4.40
N ASP A 351 1.35 -19.85 -3.19
CA ASP A 351 0.49 -19.73 -2.01
C ASP A 351 0.27 -18.25 -1.65
N VAL A 352 1.34 -17.45 -1.62
CA VAL A 352 1.27 -16.01 -1.34
C VAL A 352 0.35 -15.31 -2.35
N SER A 353 0.41 -15.69 -3.62
CA SER A 353 -0.46 -15.14 -4.67
C SER A 353 -1.94 -15.47 -4.43
N PHE A 354 -2.25 -16.69 -3.99
CA PHE A 354 -3.62 -17.08 -3.61
C PHE A 354 -4.08 -16.30 -2.38
N PHE A 355 -3.23 -16.18 -1.36
CA PHE A 355 -3.58 -15.48 -0.12
C PHE A 355 -3.86 -14.00 -0.37
N GLN A 356 -3.07 -13.35 -1.24
CA GLN A 356 -3.29 -11.98 -1.69
C GLN A 356 -4.59 -11.83 -2.49
N ALA A 357 -4.91 -12.79 -3.37
CA ALA A 357 -6.17 -12.78 -4.12
C ALA A 357 -7.39 -12.89 -3.16
N LEU A 358 -7.29 -13.76 -2.15
CA LEU A 358 -8.32 -13.90 -1.12
C LEU A 358 -8.45 -12.64 -0.25
N GLN A 359 -7.32 -12.03 0.14
CA GLN A 359 -7.28 -10.76 0.86
C GLN A 359 -7.95 -9.63 0.06
N ALA A 360 -7.65 -9.54 -1.24
CA ALA A 360 -8.25 -8.56 -2.13
C ALA A 360 -9.77 -8.77 -2.27
N ALA A 361 -10.24 -10.00 -2.38
CA ALA A 361 -11.67 -10.33 -2.45
C ALA A 361 -12.42 -9.94 -1.16
N LEU A 362 -11.86 -10.27 0.01
CA LEU A 362 -12.38 -9.84 1.33
C LEU A 362 -12.41 -8.31 1.50
N SER A 363 -11.57 -7.59 0.75
CA SER A 363 -11.50 -6.12 0.79
C SER A 363 -12.45 -5.44 -0.22
N LYS A 364 -12.68 -6.03 -1.41
CA LYS A 364 -13.29 -5.36 -2.59
C LYS A 364 -14.80 -5.50 -2.79
N GLN A 365 -15.58 -6.14 -1.90
CA GLN A 365 -17.04 -6.33 -2.10
C GLN A 365 -17.91 -5.04 -2.00
N GLY A 366 -17.70 -4.03 -2.86
CA GLY A 366 -18.57 -2.86 -2.99
C GLY A 366 -17.94 -1.74 -3.82
N GLY A 367 -18.65 -1.31 -4.86
CA GLY A 367 -18.20 -0.28 -5.81
C GLY A 367 -17.96 1.10 -5.20
N GLY A 368 -17.07 1.86 -5.85
CA GLY A 368 -16.98 3.32 -5.75
C GLY A 368 -16.10 3.92 -4.64
N GLY A 369 -15.47 3.11 -3.79
CA GLY A 369 -14.46 3.63 -2.86
C GLY A 369 -13.19 4.04 -3.62
N ARG A 370 -12.77 5.30 -3.51
CA ARG A 370 -11.50 5.83 -4.07
C ARG A 370 -10.37 4.88 -3.67
N GLN A 371 -9.85 4.15 -4.65
CA GLN A 371 -8.79 3.16 -4.45
C GLN A 371 -7.61 3.86 -3.78
N THR A 372 -7.09 3.29 -2.69
CA THR A 372 -5.80 3.76 -2.17
C THR A 372 -4.72 3.42 -3.20
N PRO A 373 -3.64 4.22 -3.32
CA PRO A 373 -2.52 3.91 -4.21
C PRO A 373 -2.02 2.45 -4.07
N ASP A 374 -2.06 1.91 -2.85
CA ASP A 374 -1.66 0.55 -2.48
C ASP A 374 -2.57 -0.53 -3.11
N GLN A 375 -3.86 -0.26 -3.29
CA GLN A 375 -4.82 -1.18 -3.94
C GLN A 375 -4.68 -1.19 -5.47
N ILE A 376 -4.14 -0.11 -6.04
CA ILE A 376 -3.81 0.00 -7.46
C ILE A 376 -2.51 -0.75 -7.74
N ASP A 377 -1.48 -0.61 -6.90
CA ASP A 377 -0.22 -1.37 -7.04
C ASP A 377 -0.43 -2.88 -6.82
N ALA A 378 -1.31 -3.31 -5.92
CA ALA A 378 -1.71 -4.72 -5.78
C ALA A 378 -2.44 -5.28 -7.03
N ALA A 379 -3.28 -4.45 -7.66
CA ALA A 379 -3.93 -4.80 -8.93
C ALA A 379 -2.94 -4.82 -10.12
N VAL A 380 -1.89 -3.98 -10.07
CA VAL A 380 -0.77 -3.99 -11.02
C VAL A 380 0.12 -5.23 -10.80
N ARG A 381 0.37 -5.66 -9.55
CA ARG A 381 1.04 -6.94 -9.25
C ARG A 381 0.26 -8.14 -9.77
N GLN A 382 -1.08 -8.11 -9.67
CA GLN A 382 -1.96 -9.07 -10.33
C GLN A 382 -1.84 -9.03 -11.87
N LEU A 383 -1.58 -7.86 -12.46
CA LEU A 383 -1.30 -7.70 -13.89
C LEU A 383 0.11 -8.19 -14.30
N VAL A 384 1.10 -8.13 -13.41
CA VAL A 384 2.43 -8.70 -13.69
C VAL A 384 2.41 -10.23 -13.55
N SER A 385 1.56 -10.79 -12.68
CA SER A 385 1.25 -12.23 -12.66
C SER A 385 0.41 -12.72 -13.87
N LYS A 386 -0.13 -11.80 -14.70
CA LYS A 386 -0.89 -12.15 -15.92
C LYS A 386 -0.03 -12.59 -17.11
N ALA A 387 1.28 -12.76 -16.95
CA ALA A 387 2.10 -13.37 -18.00
C ALA A 387 1.78 -14.86 -18.25
N ILE A 388 0.96 -15.52 -17.39
CA ILE A 388 0.50 -16.89 -17.63
C ILE A 388 -0.99 -17.03 -17.28
N THR A 389 -1.88 -16.28 -17.93
CA THR A 389 -3.24 -16.73 -18.33
C THR A 389 -3.97 -15.68 -19.17
N PRO A 390 -4.79 -16.07 -20.15
CA PRO A 390 -5.51 -15.11 -20.99
C PRO A 390 -6.62 -14.40 -20.20
N ALA A 391 -6.82 -13.12 -20.54
CA ALA A 391 -7.98 -12.29 -20.22
C ALA A 391 -8.18 -11.88 -18.74
N GLY A 392 -7.47 -10.84 -18.33
CA GLY A 392 -8.04 -9.50 -18.39
C GLY A 392 -9.51 -9.26 -17.99
N GLN A 393 -10.02 -9.81 -16.88
CA GLN A 393 -11.21 -9.23 -16.24
C GLN A 393 -10.96 -9.03 -14.74
N ILE A 394 -11.17 -7.79 -14.29
CA ILE A 394 -11.26 -7.45 -12.87
C ILE A 394 -12.58 -8.03 -12.39
N ILE A 395 -12.52 -9.00 -11.48
CA ILE A 395 -13.68 -9.80 -11.10
C ILE A 395 -14.46 -9.06 -10.02
N ASP A 396 -15.67 -8.67 -10.39
CA ASP A 396 -16.70 -8.25 -9.48
C ASP A 396 -17.28 -9.50 -8.79
N VAL A 397 -17.44 -9.46 -7.47
CA VAL A 397 -17.95 -10.61 -6.69
C VAL A 397 -19.38 -10.95 -7.10
N PHE A 398 -20.13 -9.98 -7.63
CA PHE A 398 -21.43 -10.25 -8.26
C PHE A 398 -21.29 -11.26 -9.40
N THR A 399 -20.38 -11.02 -10.36
CA THR A 399 -20.16 -11.95 -11.49
C THR A 399 -19.59 -13.29 -11.03
N ALA A 400 -18.73 -13.31 -9.99
CA ALA A 400 -18.13 -14.54 -9.45
C ALA A 400 -19.13 -15.43 -8.68
N ALA A 401 -20.18 -14.84 -8.11
CA ALA A 401 -21.28 -15.55 -7.45
C ALA A 401 -22.45 -15.90 -8.38
N GLY A 402 -22.35 -15.56 -9.68
CA GLY A 402 -23.40 -15.79 -10.67
C GLY A 402 -24.49 -14.71 -10.73
N LEU A 403 -24.25 -13.53 -10.16
CA LEU A 403 -25.19 -12.40 -10.08
C LEU A 403 -24.88 -11.35 -11.17
N ALA A 404 -25.92 -10.84 -11.83
CA ALA A 404 -25.80 -9.75 -12.80
C ALA A 404 -25.44 -8.43 -12.08
N LYS A 405 -24.71 -7.52 -12.76
CA LYS A 405 -24.43 -6.17 -12.22
C LYS A 405 -25.75 -5.45 -11.95
N PRO A 406 -26.04 -5.02 -10.72
CA PRO A 406 -27.31 -4.38 -10.42
C PRO A 406 -27.25 -2.89 -10.74
N ASP A 407 -28.16 -2.43 -11.60
CA ASP A 407 -28.60 -1.03 -11.64
C ASP A 407 -30.02 -0.97 -11.04
N ILE A 408 -30.17 -0.07 -10.06
CA ILE A 408 -31.43 0.53 -9.57
C ILE A 408 -32.54 -0.45 -9.12
N SER A 409 -32.22 -1.33 -8.16
CA SER A 409 -33.13 -1.74 -7.06
C SER A 409 -32.32 -2.54 -6.05
N ILE A 410 -31.54 -1.83 -5.23
CA ILE A 410 -30.43 -2.37 -4.42
C ILE A 410 -30.90 -3.33 -3.31
N LEU A 411 -32.20 -3.53 -3.10
CA LEU A 411 -32.77 -4.48 -2.14
C LEU A 411 -34.08 -5.12 -2.64
N SER A 412 -34.24 -5.33 -3.94
CA SER A 412 -35.47 -5.96 -4.48
C SER A 412 -35.74 -7.33 -3.86
N ASP A 413 -37.02 -7.73 -3.78
CA ASP A 413 -37.39 -9.07 -3.30
C ASP A 413 -36.72 -10.20 -4.09
N GLN A 414 -36.49 -9.97 -5.39
CA GLN A 414 -35.75 -10.89 -6.26
C GLN A 414 -34.28 -11.00 -5.84
N PHE A 415 -33.59 -9.88 -5.62
CA PHE A 415 -32.20 -9.89 -5.16
C PHE A 415 -32.05 -10.54 -3.78
N LEU A 416 -32.97 -10.27 -2.84
CA LEU A 416 -32.95 -10.90 -1.52
C LEU A 416 -33.17 -12.42 -1.60
N ALA A 417 -33.99 -12.89 -2.54
CA ALA A 417 -34.16 -14.32 -2.80
C ALA A 417 -32.88 -14.96 -3.36
N GLU A 418 -32.19 -14.28 -4.28
CA GLU A 418 -30.90 -14.73 -4.82
C GLU A 418 -29.81 -14.79 -3.75
N VAL A 419 -29.69 -13.74 -2.92
CA VAL A 419 -28.74 -13.70 -1.78
C VAL A 419 -29.04 -14.82 -0.79
N ARG A 420 -30.32 -15.09 -0.50
CA ARG A 420 -30.72 -16.21 0.36
C ARG A 420 -30.35 -17.57 -0.25
N GLY A 421 -30.39 -17.68 -1.58
CA GLY A 421 -30.04 -18.87 -2.36
C GLY A 421 -28.54 -19.14 -2.48
N LEU A 422 -27.67 -18.18 -2.16
CA LEU A 422 -26.21 -18.35 -2.28
C LEU A 422 -25.71 -19.55 -1.46
N LYS A 423 -24.80 -20.31 -2.05
CA LYS A 423 -24.18 -21.49 -1.42
C LYS A 423 -23.35 -21.11 -0.17
N HIS A 424 -22.66 -19.98 -0.22
CA HIS A 424 -21.76 -19.49 0.83
C HIS A 424 -22.48 -18.46 1.70
N LYS A 425 -22.92 -18.88 2.89
CA LYS A 425 -23.82 -18.10 3.75
C LYS A 425 -23.10 -16.98 4.49
N ASN A 426 -21.86 -17.20 4.92
CA ASN A 426 -21.06 -16.14 5.55
C ASN A 426 -20.72 -15.04 4.52
N VAL A 427 -20.41 -15.43 3.27
CA VAL A 427 -20.20 -14.47 2.17
C VAL A 427 -21.47 -13.68 1.86
N ALA A 428 -22.64 -14.33 1.89
CA ALA A 428 -23.94 -13.68 1.67
C ALA A 428 -24.28 -12.66 2.77
N ALA A 429 -24.05 -13.01 4.05
CA ALA A 429 -24.31 -12.13 5.18
C ALA A 429 -23.40 -10.88 5.14
N GLU A 430 -22.10 -11.06 4.90
CA GLU A 430 -21.13 -9.96 4.76
C GLU A 430 -21.49 -9.03 3.58
N LEU A 431 -21.91 -9.60 2.45
CA LEU A 431 -22.36 -8.82 1.29
C LEU A 431 -23.57 -7.95 1.65
N LEU A 432 -24.58 -8.54 2.28
CA LEU A 432 -25.82 -7.85 2.62
C LEU A 432 -25.59 -6.79 3.70
N GLU A 433 -24.77 -7.07 4.72
CA GLU A 433 -24.36 -6.09 5.73
C GLU A 433 -23.74 -4.85 5.06
N LYS A 434 -22.82 -5.05 4.13
CA LYS A 434 -22.11 -3.95 3.48
C LYS A 434 -23.02 -3.15 2.54
N LEU A 435 -23.92 -3.81 1.82
CA LEU A 435 -24.94 -3.15 1.00
C LEU A 435 -25.87 -2.29 1.87
N LEU A 436 -26.34 -2.82 3.00
CA LEU A 436 -27.16 -2.09 3.95
C LEU A 436 -26.42 -0.89 4.54
N LYS A 437 -25.14 -1.04 4.91
CA LYS A 437 -24.30 0.10 5.35
C LYS A 437 -24.14 1.16 4.26
N GLY A 438 -23.99 0.75 3.00
CA GLY A 438 -23.91 1.65 1.86
C GLY A 438 -25.20 2.44 1.66
N GLU A 439 -26.33 1.76 1.63
CA GLU A 439 -27.66 2.36 1.48
C GLU A 439 -27.98 3.29 2.66
N LEU A 440 -27.69 2.86 3.90
CA LEU A 440 -27.85 3.69 5.09
C LEU A 440 -26.97 4.94 5.03
N LYS A 441 -25.76 4.88 4.47
CA LYS A 441 -24.89 6.06 4.29
C LYS A 441 -25.41 7.03 3.24
N VAL A 442 -26.08 6.54 2.19
CA VAL A 442 -26.76 7.39 1.21
C VAL A 442 -27.96 8.05 1.87
N ARG A 443 -28.77 7.27 2.59
CA ARG A 443 -29.97 7.74 3.29
C ARG A 443 -29.66 8.67 4.46
N SER A 444 -28.57 8.46 5.18
CA SER A 444 -28.15 9.30 6.32
C SER A 444 -27.87 10.74 5.93
N ARG A 445 -27.68 11.03 4.64
CA ARG A 445 -27.51 12.39 4.12
C ARG A 445 -28.84 13.12 3.93
N ARG A 446 -29.96 12.40 3.91
CA ARG A 446 -31.29 12.95 3.63
C ARG A 446 -32.28 12.77 4.78
N ASN A 447 -32.24 11.65 5.50
CA ASN A 447 -33.21 11.32 6.54
C ASN A 447 -32.52 10.83 7.82
N LEU A 448 -32.54 11.69 8.85
CA LEU A 448 -31.88 11.46 10.14
C LEU A 448 -32.59 10.35 10.94
N VAL A 449 -33.91 10.39 11.01
CA VAL A 449 -34.71 9.49 11.86
C VAL A 449 -34.62 8.06 11.37
N GLN A 450 -34.84 7.83 10.06
CA GLN A 450 -34.68 6.48 9.51
C GLN A 450 -33.24 6.01 9.58
N SER A 451 -32.26 6.88 9.31
CA SER A 451 -30.87 6.50 9.42
C SER A 451 -30.49 6.07 10.84
N GLN A 452 -31.00 6.73 11.88
CA GLN A 452 -30.75 6.34 13.27
C GLN A 452 -31.40 5.01 13.59
N LEU A 453 -32.70 4.86 13.30
CA LEU A 453 -33.46 3.65 13.59
C LEU A 453 -32.85 2.41 12.92
N PHE A 454 -32.57 2.47 11.61
CA PHE A 454 -32.02 1.33 10.88
C PHE A 454 -30.54 1.08 11.19
N SER A 455 -29.75 2.11 11.51
CA SER A 455 -28.36 1.95 11.97
C SER A 455 -28.29 1.28 13.34
N GLU A 456 -29.19 1.64 14.26
CA GLU A 456 -29.30 0.98 15.57
C GLU A 456 -29.75 -0.48 15.44
N LYS A 457 -30.76 -0.77 14.61
CA LYS A 457 -31.18 -2.14 14.31
C LYS A 457 -30.03 -2.96 13.71
N LEU A 458 -29.34 -2.44 12.69
CA LEU A 458 -28.17 -3.09 12.10
C LEU A 458 -27.08 -3.36 13.15
N LYS A 459 -26.75 -2.35 13.97
CA LYS A 459 -25.74 -2.47 15.04
C LYS A 459 -26.14 -3.51 16.08
N LYS A 460 -27.43 -3.58 16.45
CA LYS A 460 -27.96 -4.57 17.39
C LYS A 460 -27.81 -5.99 16.82
N THR A 461 -28.19 -6.21 15.57
CA THR A 461 -28.04 -7.49 14.87
C THR A 461 -26.58 -7.91 14.76
N LEU A 462 -25.68 -6.98 14.38
CA LEU A 462 -24.24 -7.27 14.31
C LEU A 462 -23.62 -7.55 15.68
N ASN A 463 -24.02 -6.82 16.72
CA ASN A 463 -23.56 -7.08 18.08
C ASN A 463 -24.07 -8.43 18.60
N ALA A 464 -25.31 -8.80 18.30
CA ALA A 464 -25.84 -10.13 18.63
C ALA A 464 -25.04 -11.23 17.94
N TYR A 465 -24.63 -11.04 16.69
CA TYR A 465 -23.76 -11.97 15.97
C TYR A 465 -22.35 -12.04 16.57
N HIS A 466 -21.69 -10.89 16.81
CA HIS A 466 -20.36 -10.85 17.41
C HIS A 466 -20.32 -11.47 18.81
N ASN A 467 -21.38 -11.31 19.60
CA ASN A 467 -21.52 -11.92 20.92
C ASN A 467 -22.00 -13.38 20.86
N ARG A 468 -22.07 -13.98 19.66
CA ARG A 468 -22.53 -15.36 19.40
C ARG A 468 -23.95 -15.65 19.91
N ALA A 469 -24.79 -14.62 20.07
CA ALA A 469 -26.19 -14.76 20.46
C ALA A 469 -27.06 -15.24 19.30
N ILE A 470 -26.63 -15.03 18.05
CA ILE A 470 -27.28 -15.51 16.83
C ILE A 470 -26.27 -16.19 15.89
N SER A 471 -26.74 -17.18 15.12
CA SER A 471 -25.95 -17.87 14.08
C SER A 471 -25.89 -17.08 12.77
N THR A 472 -24.97 -17.42 11.85
CA THR A 472 -24.87 -16.79 10.51
C THR A 472 -26.19 -16.87 9.73
N MET A 473 -26.94 -17.97 9.86
CA MET A 473 -28.23 -18.12 9.19
C MET A 473 -29.27 -17.14 9.76
N GLN A 474 -29.30 -16.98 11.09
CA GLN A 474 -30.18 -16.00 11.74
C GLN A 474 -29.75 -14.57 11.43
N LEU A 475 -28.45 -14.29 11.40
CA LEU A 475 -27.90 -13.00 10.95
C LEU A 475 -28.40 -12.68 9.53
N LEU A 476 -28.26 -13.63 8.59
CA LEU A 476 -28.71 -13.43 7.22
C LEU A 476 -30.22 -13.14 7.14
N GLU A 477 -31.05 -13.84 7.92
CA GLU A 477 -32.49 -13.59 7.96
C GLU A 477 -32.85 -12.25 8.61
N GLU A 478 -32.16 -11.83 9.67
CA GLU A 478 -32.32 -10.51 10.26
C GLU A 478 -31.91 -9.40 9.30
N LEU A 479 -30.81 -9.57 8.56
CA LEU A 479 -30.38 -8.62 7.54
C LEU A 479 -31.36 -8.54 6.35
N ILE A 480 -31.93 -9.67 5.91
CA ILE A 480 -32.99 -9.68 4.88
C ILE A 480 -34.26 -8.98 5.39
N THR A 481 -34.61 -9.18 6.66
CA THR A 481 -35.76 -8.51 7.28
C THR A 481 -35.52 -7.00 7.33
N LEU A 482 -34.33 -6.58 7.75
CA LEU A 482 -33.94 -5.17 7.78
C LEU A 482 -33.98 -4.55 6.38
N ALA A 483 -33.52 -5.27 5.36
CA ALA A 483 -33.60 -4.84 3.97
C ALA A 483 -35.04 -4.61 3.49
N ARG A 484 -35.97 -5.52 3.83
CA ARG A 484 -37.40 -5.38 3.50
C ARG A 484 -38.06 -4.22 4.22
N GLU A 485 -37.74 -4.03 5.50
CA GLU A 485 -38.25 -2.88 6.26
C GLU A 485 -37.77 -1.56 5.65
N LEU A 486 -36.51 -1.50 5.20
CA LEU A 486 -35.94 -0.33 4.54
C LEU A 486 -36.62 -0.04 3.19
N ASP A 487 -36.88 -1.07 2.39
CA ASP A 487 -37.62 -0.93 1.12
C ASP A 487 -39.07 -0.50 1.36
N ALA A 488 -39.76 -1.10 2.33
CA ALA A 488 -41.14 -0.74 2.70
C ALA A 488 -41.24 0.71 3.19
N ALA A 489 -40.26 1.18 3.96
CA ALA A 489 -40.18 2.57 4.40
C ALA A 489 -39.99 3.54 3.22
N THR A 490 -39.34 3.10 2.15
CA THR A 490 -39.16 3.87 0.90
C THR A 490 -40.44 3.92 0.09
N ARG A 491 -41.11 2.77 -0.10
CA ARG A 491 -42.39 2.70 -0.83
C ARG A 491 -43.48 3.52 -0.15
N ARG A 492 -43.52 3.55 1.19
CA ARG A 492 -44.46 4.39 1.94
C ARG A 492 -44.36 5.87 1.59
N GLY A 493 -43.15 6.39 1.37
CA GLY A 493 -42.95 7.76 0.92
C GLY A 493 -43.54 8.02 -0.46
N GLN A 494 -43.38 7.06 -1.37
CA GLN A 494 -43.95 7.10 -2.73
C GLN A 494 -45.48 7.00 -2.71
N ASP A 495 -46.05 6.09 -1.92
CA ASP A 495 -47.49 5.88 -1.79
C ASP A 495 -48.22 7.11 -1.21
N LEU A 496 -47.55 7.85 -0.32
CA LEU A 496 -48.06 9.10 0.24
C LEU A 496 -47.90 10.31 -0.71
N GLY A 497 -47.22 10.11 -1.86
CA GLY A 497 -46.95 11.14 -2.86
C GLY A 497 -45.98 12.22 -2.39
N LEU A 498 -45.11 11.90 -1.42
CA LEU A 498 -44.14 12.83 -0.84
C LEU A 498 -42.80 12.78 -1.60
N SER A 499 -42.13 13.93 -1.70
CA SER A 499 -40.73 13.99 -2.11
C SER A 499 -39.80 13.44 -1.03
N ASP A 500 -38.59 13.00 -1.40
CA ASP A 500 -37.58 12.46 -0.46
C ASP A 500 -37.34 13.36 0.77
N ASP A 501 -37.31 14.68 0.57
CA ASP A 501 -37.11 15.64 1.66
C ASP A 501 -38.37 15.74 2.54
N GLU A 502 -39.58 15.73 1.95
CA GLU A 502 -40.84 15.73 2.71
C GLU A 502 -41.02 14.46 3.54
N VAL A 503 -40.58 13.31 3.03
CA VAL A 503 -40.55 12.04 3.78
C VAL A 503 -39.66 12.18 5.02
N ALA A 504 -38.51 12.86 4.90
CA ALA A 504 -37.62 13.07 6.05
C ALA A 504 -38.24 13.96 7.13
N PHE A 505 -38.98 15.01 6.74
CA PHE A 505 -39.73 15.85 7.68
C PHE A 505 -40.95 15.13 8.27
N TYR A 506 -41.63 14.29 7.48
CA TYR A 506 -42.72 13.44 7.96
C TYR A 506 -42.20 12.44 9.00
N ASP A 507 -41.11 11.74 8.73
CA ASP A 507 -40.49 10.79 9.68
C ASP A 507 -40.00 11.49 10.95
N ALA A 508 -39.53 12.74 10.85
CA ALA A 508 -39.17 13.57 12.01
C ALA A 508 -40.37 13.90 12.92
N LEU A 509 -41.57 14.02 12.35
CA LEU A 509 -42.80 14.23 13.12
C LEU A 509 -43.41 12.92 13.63
N ALA A 510 -43.26 11.85 12.83
CA ALA A 510 -43.80 10.52 13.09
C ALA A 510 -42.95 9.68 14.05
N ALA A 511 -41.74 10.14 14.41
CA ALA A 511 -40.92 9.52 15.45
C ALA A 511 -41.66 9.35 16.79
N ASN A 512 -42.71 10.16 17.03
CA ASN A 512 -43.59 10.06 18.18
C ASN A 512 -44.85 9.27 17.84
N GLU A 513 -44.94 8.00 18.27
CA GLU A 513 -46.06 7.10 17.97
C GLU A 513 -47.43 7.67 18.40
N SER A 514 -47.49 8.37 19.54
CA SER A 514 -48.71 9.02 20.03
C SER A 514 -49.21 10.16 19.12
N ALA A 515 -48.30 10.84 18.42
CA ALA A 515 -48.67 11.90 17.46
C ALA A 515 -49.23 11.30 16.17
N VAL A 516 -48.70 10.15 15.73
CA VAL A 516 -49.23 9.39 14.59
C VAL A 516 -50.65 8.90 14.90
N LEU A 517 -50.88 8.34 16.09
CA LEU A 517 -52.19 7.85 16.54
C LEU A 517 -53.23 8.99 16.72
N ALA A 518 -52.81 10.17 17.19
CA ALA A 518 -53.72 11.29 17.45
C ALA A 518 -54.06 12.11 16.19
N MET A 519 -53.15 12.21 15.22
CA MET A 519 -53.28 13.12 14.07
C MET A 519 -53.55 12.40 12.74
N GLY A 520 -53.12 11.15 12.60
CA GLY A 520 -53.18 10.40 11.35
C GLY A 520 -52.20 10.89 10.28
N ASP A 521 -51.94 10.03 9.28
CA ASP A 521 -50.90 10.25 8.28
C ASP A 521 -51.18 11.45 7.35
N GLU A 522 -52.46 11.70 7.01
CA GLU A 522 -52.81 12.81 6.13
C GLU A 522 -52.48 14.18 6.73
N ARG A 523 -52.68 14.36 8.04
CA ARG A 523 -52.35 15.64 8.71
C ARG A 523 -50.85 15.80 8.86
N LEU A 524 -50.13 14.75 9.24
CA LEU A 524 -48.67 14.78 9.32
C LEU A 524 -48.02 15.08 7.98
N ARG A 525 -48.58 14.57 6.88
CA ARG A 525 -48.16 14.89 5.51
C ARG A 525 -48.23 16.39 5.20
N VAL A 526 -49.37 17.01 5.52
CA VAL A 526 -49.57 18.46 5.28
C VAL A 526 -48.61 19.30 6.13
N ILE A 527 -48.39 18.90 7.39
CA ILE A 527 -47.44 19.57 8.29
C ILE A 527 -46.02 19.45 7.74
N ALA A 528 -45.60 18.26 7.28
CA ALA A 528 -44.28 18.03 6.71
C ALA A 528 -44.02 18.91 5.46
N ALA A 529 -44.99 18.98 4.54
CA ALA A 529 -44.93 19.82 3.34
C ALA A 529 -44.87 21.33 3.66
N GLU A 530 -45.62 21.80 4.67
CA GLU A 530 -45.51 23.21 5.11
C GLU A 530 -44.17 23.49 5.82
N LEU A 531 -43.70 22.56 6.66
CA LEU A 531 -42.44 22.70 7.38
C LEU A 531 -41.26 22.82 6.41
N ILE A 532 -41.12 21.92 5.44
CA ILE A 532 -40.01 21.98 4.49
C ILE A 532 -40.03 23.29 3.70
N SER A 533 -41.20 23.72 3.21
CA SER A 533 -41.33 24.96 2.42
C SER A 533 -40.90 26.18 3.23
N LYS A 534 -41.35 26.29 4.48
CA LYS A 534 -41.06 27.43 5.35
C LYS A 534 -39.64 27.42 5.92
N VAL A 535 -39.13 26.24 6.25
CA VAL A 535 -37.76 26.08 6.75
C VAL A 535 -36.77 26.39 5.62
N ARG A 536 -36.96 25.85 4.41
CA ARG A 536 -36.09 26.14 3.25
C ARG A 536 -36.04 27.63 2.89
N GLN A 537 -37.16 28.35 2.98
CA GLN A 537 -37.21 29.81 2.79
C GLN A 537 -36.50 30.60 3.89
N SER A 538 -36.32 30.02 5.08
CA SER A 538 -35.78 30.70 6.26
C SER A 538 -34.32 30.36 6.56
N VAL A 539 -33.75 29.36 5.87
CA VAL A 539 -32.36 28.91 6.00
C VAL A 539 -31.44 29.88 5.25
N SER A 540 -30.57 30.58 5.98
CA SER A 540 -29.48 31.40 5.40
C SER A 540 -28.15 30.65 5.48
N ILE A 541 -27.16 31.04 4.65
CA ILE A 541 -25.77 30.57 4.78
C ILE A 541 -25.33 30.80 6.24
N ASP A 542 -24.76 29.77 6.88
CA ASP A 542 -24.31 29.72 8.28
C ASP A 542 -25.38 29.82 9.39
N TRP A 543 -26.66 29.54 9.11
CA TRP A 543 -27.70 29.58 10.16
C TRP A 543 -27.46 28.60 11.32
N THR A 544 -26.73 27.51 11.08
CA THR A 544 -26.34 26.50 12.06
C THR A 544 -25.35 27.04 13.10
N LEU A 545 -24.55 28.06 12.75
CA LEU A 545 -23.55 28.70 13.62
C LEU A 545 -24.12 29.89 14.41
N ARG A 546 -25.29 30.42 14.01
CA ARG A 546 -25.90 31.62 14.62
C ARG A 546 -27.10 31.26 15.50
N GLU A 547 -26.94 31.39 16.83
CA GLU A 547 -28.01 31.11 17.80
C GLU A 547 -29.31 31.88 17.51
N SER A 548 -29.21 33.13 17.07
CA SER A 548 -30.37 33.96 16.71
C SER A 548 -31.11 33.47 15.45
N ALA A 549 -30.42 32.85 14.50
CA ALA A 549 -31.03 32.24 13.33
C ALA A 549 -31.74 30.93 13.70
N ARG A 550 -31.07 30.07 14.49
CA ARG A 550 -31.64 28.82 15.00
C ARG A 550 -32.89 29.06 15.85
N ALA A 551 -32.88 30.08 16.72
CA ALA A 551 -34.03 30.46 17.53
C ALA A 551 -35.24 30.90 16.68
N ARG A 552 -35.01 31.63 15.57
CA ARG A 552 -36.08 32.04 14.64
C ARG A 552 -36.73 30.83 13.96
N ILE A 553 -35.94 29.87 13.48
CA ILE A 553 -36.46 28.63 12.87
C ILE A 553 -37.20 27.80 13.92
N ARG A 554 -36.69 27.71 15.15
CA ARG A 554 -37.38 27.02 16.26
C ARG A 554 -38.77 27.59 16.55
N VAL A 555 -38.90 28.93 16.58
CA VAL A 555 -40.19 29.61 16.79
C VAL A 555 -41.14 29.36 15.61
N LEU A 556 -40.62 29.34 14.39
CA LEU A 556 -41.39 29.04 13.18
C LEU A 556 -41.96 27.61 13.23
N VAL A 557 -41.12 26.61 13.56
CA VAL A 557 -41.54 25.21 13.68
C VAL A 557 -42.60 25.07 14.78
N LYS A 558 -42.39 25.67 15.96
CA LYS A 558 -43.39 25.67 17.05
C LYS A 558 -44.74 26.27 16.61
N ARG A 559 -44.72 27.37 15.84
CA ARG A 559 -45.94 28.02 15.34
C ARG A 559 -46.72 27.13 14.36
N ILE A 560 -46.01 26.43 13.47
CA ILE A 560 -46.64 25.51 12.50
C ILE A 560 -47.27 24.33 13.26
N LEU A 561 -46.53 23.71 14.18
CA LEU A 561 -47.05 22.59 14.99
C LEU A 561 -48.29 22.99 15.81
N ASN A 562 -48.31 24.19 16.40
CA ASN A 562 -49.47 24.71 17.14
C ASN A 562 -50.69 24.95 16.23
N ARG A 563 -50.48 25.44 15.00
CA ARG A 563 -51.58 25.70 14.05
C ARG A 563 -52.32 24.42 13.69
N TYR A 564 -51.61 23.30 13.53
CA TYR A 564 -52.19 22.02 13.15
C TYR A 564 -52.60 21.14 14.34
N GLY A 565 -52.46 21.64 15.57
CA GLY A 565 -52.87 20.92 16.77
C GLY A 565 -51.97 19.74 17.12
N TYR A 566 -50.66 19.83 16.89
CA TYR A 566 -49.70 18.82 17.36
C TYR A 566 -49.71 18.78 18.90
N PRO A 567 -49.72 17.59 19.55
CA PRO A 567 -49.81 17.49 21.00
C PRO A 567 -48.72 18.31 21.73
N PRO A 568 -49.10 19.22 22.66
CA PRO A 568 -48.16 20.14 23.30
C PRO A 568 -47.11 19.41 24.16
N ASP A 569 -47.47 18.26 24.72
CA ASP A 569 -46.65 17.41 25.59
C ASP A 569 -45.42 16.84 24.86
N LEU A 570 -45.52 16.66 23.53
CA LEU A 570 -44.49 16.04 22.68
C LEU A 570 -43.90 17.03 21.66
N GLN A 571 -44.35 18.29 21.71
CA GLN A 571 -43.98 19.31 20.75
C GLN A 571 -42.51 19.70 20.86
N GLU A 572 -41.94 19.72 22.07
CA GLU A 572 -40.53 20.08 22.27
C GLU A 572 -39.56 19.09 21.62
N GLU A 573 -39.86 17.79 21.71
CA GLU A 573 -39.06 16.73 21.07
C GLU A 573 -39.21 16.76 19.56
N ALA A 574 -40.44 16.90 19.05
CA ALA A 574 -40.70 17.03 17.61
C ALA A 574 -39.95 18.24 17.01
N VAL A 575 -39.95 19.39 17.70
CA VAL A 575 -39.19 20.58 17.28
C VAL A 575 -37.69 20.31 17.22
N LYS A 576 -37.15 19.56 18.19
CA LYS A 576 -35.72 19.22 18.21
C LYS A 576 -35.35 18.30 17.04
N THR A 577 -36.15 17.27 16.77
CA THR A 577 -35.92 16.33 15.67
C THR A 577 -36.05 17.01 14.31
N VAL A 578 -37.06 17.86 14.13
CA VAL A 578 -37.27 18.64 12.90
C VAL A 578 -36.12 19.64 12.66
N LEU A 579 -35.60 20.28 13.70
CA LEU A 579 -34.43 21.17 13.57
C LEU A 579 -33.17 20.40 13.18
N ALA A 580 -32.91 19.25 13.80
CA ALA A 580 -31.77 18.41 13.43
C ALA A 580 -31.87 17.89 11.99
N GLN A 581 -33.08 17.55 11.53
CA GLN A 581 -33.36 17.18 10.15
C GLN A 581 -33.14 18.34 9.17
N ALA A 582 -33.51 19.56 9.55
CA ALA A 582 -33.26 20.77 8.76
C ALA A 582 -31.76 21.11 8.69
N GLU A 583 -31.02 20.93 9.78
CA GLU A 583 -29.57 21.11 9.82
C GLU A 583 -28.88 20.16 8.82
N LEU A 584 -29.28 18.89 8.80
CA LEU A 584 -28.76 17.87 7.89
C LEU A 584 -28.96 18.22 6.41
N LEU A 585 -30.14 18.73 6.04
CA LEU A 585 -30.46 19.08 4.65
C LEU A 585 -29.92 20.45 4.22
N SER A 586 -29.56 21.31 5.18
CA SER A 586 -29.12 22.67 4.90
C SER A 586 -27.82 22.75 4.09
N ASP A 587 -26.91 21.79 4.26
CA ASP A 587 -25.69 21.67 3.45
C ASP A 587 -26.01 21.37 1.98
N ALA A 588 -27.06 20.58 1.72
CA ALA A 588 -27.51 20.26 0.37
C ALA A 588 -28.29 21.43 -0.27
N TRP A 589 -29.08 22.17 0.51
CA TRP A 589 -29.80 23.35 0.04
C TRP A 589 -28.91 24.57 -0.20
N ALA A 590 -27.74 24.65 0.45
CA ALA A 590 -26.77 25.72 0.22
C ALA A 590 -25.88 25.50 -1.02
N ALA A 591 -25.80 24.26 -1.52
CA ALA A 591 -25.03 23.87 -2.70
C ALA A 591 -25.84 23.87 -4.00
N ALA A 592 -27.17 23.98 -3.91
CA ALA A 592 -28.13 24.04 -5.01
C ALA A 592 -28.62 25.48 -5.23
#